data_AF-A0A927NEE5-F1
#
_entry.id   AF-A0A927NEE5-F1
#
_cell.length_a   1.000
_cell.length_b   1.000
_cell.length_c   1.000
_cell.angle_alpha   90.00
_cell.angle_beta   90.00
_cell.angle_gamma   90.00
#
_symmetry.space_group_name_H-M   'P 1'
#
loop_
_entity.id
_entity.type
_entity.pdbx_description
1 polymer ?
#
loop_
_entity_poly.entity_id
_entity_poly.type
_entity_poly.pdbx_seq_one_letter_code
_entity_poly.pdbx_strand_id
1 'polypeptide(L)' 'MTKKEICKNGLSTAFSYAFNGFEVKSTIHENSNEIYAVSDILTDRAKYHKLRIYTNAKGQYIRLYGYIFYLENLIKL' A
#
# COMPACT_ATOMS: atom_id res chain seq x y z
N MET A 1 1.52 8.57 16.14
CA MET A 1 1.78 7.20 15.67
C MET A 1 2.55 7.27 14.36
N THR A 2 3.66 6.54 14.26
CA THR A 2 4.52 6.49 13.06
C THR A 2 3.90 5.61 11.98
N LYS A 3 4.28 5.79 10.71
CA LYS A 3 3.85 4.90 9.61
C LYS A 3 4.17 3.43 9.87
N LYS A 4 5.28 3.15 10.57
CA LYS A 4 5.72 1.80 10.93
C LYS A 4 4.77 1.19 11.96
N GLU A 5 4.41 1.92 13.01
CA GLU A 5 3.46 1.46 14.02
C GLU A 5 2.07 1.21 13.41
N ILE A 6 1.60 2.12 12.54
CA ILE A 6 0.32 1.95 11.83
C ILE A 6 0.34 0.67 10.99
N CYS A 7 1.39 0.46 10.20
CA CYS A 7 1.50 -0.72 9.35
C CYS A 7 1.62 -2.03 10.14
N LYS A 8 2.24 -2.00 11.33
CA LYS A 8 2.39 -3.18 12.18
C LYS A 8 1.10 -3.56 12.91
N ASN A 9 0.31 -2.57 13.30
CA ASN A 9 -0.94 -2.77 14.04
C ASN A 9 -2.17 -2.86 13.13
N GLY A 10 -2.05 -2.43 11.86
CA GLY A 10 -3.13 -2.45 10.88
C GLY A 10 -3.37 -3.82 10.27
N LEU A 11 -4.64 -4.14 10.01
CA LEU A 11 -5.04 -5.32 9.24
C LEU A 11 -4.62 -5.17 7.79
N SER A 12 -4.18 -6.27 7.18
CA SER A 12 -3.91 -6.32 5.75
C SER A 12 -5.21 -6.43 4.98
N THR A 13 -5.42 -5.55 4.00
CA THR A 13 -6.66 -5.51 3.21
C THR A 13 -6.45 -5.94 1.78
N ALA A 14 -5.21 -5.83 1.28
CA ALA A 14 -4.88 -6.23 -0.07
C ALA A 14 -3.39 -6.53 -0.23
N PHE A 15 -3.04 -7.31 -1.24
CA PHE A 15 -1.69 -7.79 -1.50
C PHE A 15 -1.33 -7.80 -3.00
N SER A 16 -0.04 -7.70 -3.30
CA SER A 16 0.55 -7.93 -4.62
C SER A 16 1.95 -8.52 -4.48
N TYR A 17 2.35 -9.37 -5.44
CA TYR A 17 3.72 -9.89 -5.53
C TYR A 17 4.74 -8.84 -6.02
N ALA A 18 4.30 -7.65 -6.44
CA ALA A 18 5.19 -6.56 -6.80
C ALA A 18 6.10 -6.16 -5.62
N PHE A 19 7.28 -5.59 -5.93
CA PHE A 19 8.21 -5.06 -4.93
C PHE A 19 8.61 -6.07 -3.84
N ASN A 20 8.85 -7.33 -4.23
CA ASN A 20 9.14 -8.45 -3.31
C ASN A 20 8.06 -8.60 -2.21
N GLY A 21 6.79 -8.46 -2.61
CA GLY A 21 5.64 -8.43 -1.72
C GLY A 21 5.27 -7.02 -1.30
N PHE A 22 4.09 -6.60 -1.73
CA PHE A 22 3.46 -5.33 -1.40
C PHE A 22 2.12 -5.59 -0.72
N GLU A 23 1.97 -5.08 0.49
CA GLU A 23 0.81 -5.31 1.33
C GLU A 23 0.20 -3.98 1.75
N VAL A 24 -1.09 -3.79 1.45
CA VAL A 24 -1.85 -2.63 1.89
C VAL A 24 -2.38 -2.91 3.29
N LYS A 25 -2.05 -2.00 4.20
CA LYS A 25 -2.53 -1.99 5.57
C LYS A 25 -3.74 -1.06 5.63
N SER A 26 -4.80 -1.51 6.28
CA SER A 26 -6.12 -0.89 6.33
C SER A 26 -6.05 0.64 6.40
N THR A 27 -6.81 1.27 5.51
CA THR A 27 -6.96 2.71 5.37
C THR A 27 -7.57 3.28 6.65
N ILE A 28 -6.74 3.97 7.43
CA ILE A 28 -7.28 4.85 8.45
C ILE A 28 -7.95 6.02 7.70
N HIS A 29 -9.28 6.06 7.84
CA HIS A 29 -10.23 7.10 7.41
C HIS A 29 -10.80 6.98 5.99
N GLU A 30 -12.13 6.81 5.95
CA GLU A 30 -13.01 6.82 4.77
C GLU A 30 -12.87 8.07 3.87
N ASN A 31 -12.14 9.10 4.33
CA ASN A 31 -11.94 10.37 3.63
C ASN A 31 -10.46 10.71 3.33
N SER A 32 -9.51 9.80 3.58
CA SER A 32 -8.10 10.06 3.25
C SER A 32 -7.73 9.48 1.88
N ASN A 33 -7.16 10.32 1.02
CA ASN A 33 -6.56 9.89 -0.25
C ASN A 33 -5.17 9.26 -0.02
N GLU A 34 -5.02 8.47 1.03
CA GLU A 34 -3.74 7.90 1.43
C GLU A 34 -3.91 6.44 1.87
N ILE A 35 -2.91 5.61 1.57
CA ILE A 35 -2.80 4.25 2.08
C ILE A 35 -1.52 4.09 2.89
N TYR A 36 -1.60 3.23 3.88
CA TYR A 36 -0.42 2.68 4.54
C TYR A 36 -0.09 1.35 3.89
N ALA A 37 1.17 1.12 3.58
CA ALA A 37 1.58 -0.10 2.90
C ALA A 37 2.98 -0.52 3.30
N VAL A 38 3.26 -1.80 3.11
CA VAL A 38 4.57 -2.40 3.35
C VAL A 38 5.06 -3.03 2.04
N SER A 39 6.27 -2.69 1.61
CA SER A 39 6.94 -3.39 0.50
C SER A 39 8.06 -4.27 1.03
N ASP A 40 8.59 -5.14 0.16
CA ASP A 40 9.67 -6.07 0.48
C ASP A 40 9.31 -7.04 1.62
N ILE A 41 8.02 -7.37 1.79
CA ILE A 41 7.55 -8.24 2.90
C ILE A 41 7.94 -9.71 2.75
N LEU A 42 8.28 -10.16 1.54
CA LEU A 42 8.82 -11.50 1.28
C LEU A 42 10.34 -11.57 1.55
N THR A 43 10.90 -10.54 2.20
CA THR A 43 12.32 -10.43 2.54
C THR A 43 12.47 -9.90 3.97
N ASP A 44 13.68 -9.96 4.52
CA ASP A 44 14.00 -9.37 5.84
C ASP A 44 14.10 -7.82 5.81
N ARG A 45 13.79 -7.19 4.68
CA ARG A 45 13.99 -5.75 4.43
C ARG A 45 12.69 -4.99 4.27
N ALA A 46 11.66 -5.36 5.01
CA ALA A 46 10.35 -4.71 4.95
C ALA A 46 10.44 -3.17 5.09
N LYS A 47 9.84 -2.45 4.14
CA LYS A 47 9.81 -0.98 4.12
C LYS A 47 8.39 -0.48 4.27
N TYR A 48 8.23 0.51 5.14
CA TYR A 48 6.94 1.06 5.52
C TYR A 48 6.67 2.36 4.76
N HIS A 49 5.47 2.48 4.20
CA HIS A 49 5.08 3.55 3.30
C HIS A 49 3.78 4.21 3.74
N LYS A 50 3.71 5.50 3.46
CA LYS A 50 2.48 6.28 3.44
C LYS A 50 2.38 6.83 2.03
N LEU A 51 1.43 6.33 1.24
CA LEU A 51 1.33 6.62 -0.20
C LEU A 51 0.03 7.35 -0.48
N ARG A 52 0.10 8.40 -1.31
CA ARG A 52 -1.08 9.08 -1.79
C ARG A 52 -1.75 8.26 -2.90
N ILE A 53 -3.07 8.13 -2.81
CA ILE A 53 -3.93 7.63 -3.87
C ILE A 53 -4.16 8.76 -4.88
N TYR A 54 -3.91 8.46 -6.14
CA TYR A 54 -4.21 9.31 -7.28
C TYR A 54 -5.30 8.66 -8.13
N THR A 55 -6.01 9.47 -8.90
CA THR A 55 -7.05 9.00 -9.82
C THR A 55 -6.77 9.54 -11.21
N ASN A 56 -6.90 8.68 -12.22
CA ASN A 56 -6.92 9.07 -13.63
C ASN A 56 -8.03 8.30 -14.37
N ALA A 57 -8.09 8.40 -15.70
CA ALA A 57 -9.09 7.72 -16.52
C ALA A 57 -9.06 6.17 -16.43
N LYS A 58 -7.95 5.57 -15.98
CA LYS A 58 -7.81 4.12 -15.77
C LYS A 58 -8.20 3.68 -14.35
N GLY A 59 -8.43 4.63 -13.43
CA GLY A 59 -8.82 4.34 -12.06
C GLY A 59 -7.85 4.87 -11.02
N GLN A 60 -7.90 4.28 -9.82
CA GLN A 60 -7.08 4.67 -8.68
C GLN A 60 -5.72 3.98 -8.71
N TYR A 61 -4.66 4.72 -8.42
CA TYR A 61 -3.29 4.22 -8.41
C TYR A 61 -2.44 4.90 -7.34
N ILE A 62 -1.33 4.24 -7.01
CA ILE A 62 -0.25 4.79 -6.19
C ILE A 62 1.04 4.89 -7.01
N ARG A 63 2.00 5.65 -6.50
CA ARG A 63 3.36 5.67 -7.04
C ARG A 63 4.34 5.15 -6.01
N LEU A 64 5.14 4.16 -6.38
CA LEU A 64 6.18 3.59 -5.53
C LEU A 64 7.42 3.27 -6.38
N TYR A 65 8.59 3.75 -5.94
CA TYR A 65 9.87 3.60 -6.65
C TYR A 65 9.85 4.04 -8.13
N GLY A 66 9.07 5.08 -8.45
CA GLY A 66 8.92 5.58 -9.82
C GLY A 66 7.89 4.81 -10.67
N TYR A 67 7.32 3.72 -10.16
CA TYR A 67 6.30 2.93 -10.86
C TYR A 67 4.89 3.38 -10.49
N ILE A 68 3.99 3.37 -11.48
CA ILE A 68 2.55 3.50 -11.28
C ILE A 68 1.98 2.12 -11.00
N PHE A 69 1.23 1.99 -9.92
CA PHE A 69 0.63 0.72 -9.51
C PHE A 69 -0.86 0.93 -9.22
N TYR A 70 -1.72 0.34 -10.06
CA TYR A 70 -3.18 0.49 -9.97
C TYR A 70 -3.75 -0.39 -8.87
N LEU A 71 -4.66 0.18 -8.06
CA LEU A 71 -5.23 -0.50 -6.90
C LEU A 71 -6.17 -1.66 -7.29
N GLU A 72 -6.73 -1.63 -8.48
CA GLU A 72 -7.56 -2.71 -9.02
C GLU A 72 -6.79 -4.02 -9.24
N ASN A 73 -5.46 -3.94 -9.40
CA ASN A 73 -4.59 -5.12 -9.60
C ASN A 73 -4.19 -5.78 -8.29
N LEU A 74 -4.65 -5.27 -7.15
CA LEU A 74 -4.38 -5.86 -5.86
C LEU A 74 -5.30 -7.06 -5.61
N ILE A 75 -4.73 -8.13 -5.07
CA ILE A 75 -5.47 -9.27 -4.54
C ILE A 75 -6.10 -8.82 -3.21
N LYS A 76 -7.43 -8.80 -3.13
CA LYS A 76 -8.14 -8.50 -1.88
C LYS A 76 -7.99 -9.69 -0.91
N LEU A 77 -7.76 -9.38 0.36
CA LEU A 77 -7.61 -10.35 1.45
C LEU A 77 -8.89 -10.47 2.28
#